data_AF-A0A963TKT8-F1
#
_entry.id   AF-A0A963TKT8-F1
#
_cell.length_a   1.000
_cell.length_b   1.000
_cell.length_c   1.000
_cell.angle_alpha   90.00
_cell.angle_beta   90.00
_cell.angle_gamma   90.00
#
_symmetry.space_group_name_H-M   'P 1'
#
loop_
_entity.id
_entity.type
_entity.pdbx_description
1 polymer ?
#
loop_
_entity_poly.entity_id
_entity_poly.type
_entity_poly.pdbx_seq_one_letter_code
_entity_poly.pdbx_strand_id
1 'polypeptide(L)'
;MHSPSPARHGALAVPAAPMTIRPRRLVLAAVLAALAAAPGDLGALTRGLMQDAFVQVSVFVAATLLIFYGLERLFRFDLGLAMGNARAMQVPIAAFLGATPGCGGAVVVVAAYASGKVSFGAVVATLTATMGDAAFLLIATRPDAALVLLPAQFAVGILTGWLIDRFVRTDYRPRGGSCDIVPAIGRLRARDLAYLAPVVPGLV
;
A
#
# COMPACT_ATOMS: atom_id res chain seq x y z
N MET A 1 14.70 -37.97 -21.51
CA MET A 1 16.09 -37.83 -21.02
C MET A 1 16.85 -36.87 -21.93
N HIS A 2 16.84 -35.57 -21.59
CA HIS A 2 17.87 -34.63 -22.02
C HIS A 2 17.88 -33.48 -21.00
N SER A 3 19.02 -33.36 -20.33
CA SER A 3 19.29 -32.58 -19.14
C SER A 3 19.17 -31.07 -19.37
N PRO A 4 18.72 -30.27 -18.38
CA PRO A 4 18.96 -28.84 -18.41
C PRO A 4 20.39 -28.53 -17.95
N SER A 5 21.08 -27.76 -18.79
CA SER A 5 22.42 -27.19 -18.58
C SER A 5 22.49 -26.32 -17.30
N PRO A 6 23.63 -26.31 -16.57
CA PRO A 6 23.79 -25.49 -15.37
C PRO A 6 23.86 -24.00 -15.75
N ALA A 7 22.77 -23.29 -15.54
CA ALA A 7 22.73 -21.84 -15.63
C ALA A 7 23.69 -21.26 -14.58
N ARG A 8 24.83 -20.76 -15.04
CA ARG A 8 25.84 -20.05 -14.24
C ARG A 8 25.16 -18.94 -13.45
N HIS A 9 24.99 -19.17 -12.15
CA HIS A 9 24.54 -18.16 -11.20
C HIS A 9 25.69 -17.18 -10.99
N GLY A 10 25.77 -16.20 -11.88
CA GLY A 10 26.54 -14.99 -11.63
C GLY A 10 25.93 -14.34 -10.39
N ALA A 11 26.65 -14.42 -9.28
CA ALA A 11 26.36 -13.65 -8.09
C ALA A 11 26.28 -12.18 -8.50
N LEU A 12 25.06 -11.65 -8.62
CA LEU A 12 24.82 -10.22 -8.67
C LEU A 12 25.18 -9.68 -7.29
N ALA A 13 26.47 -9.41 -7.10
CA ALA A 13 26.96 -8.63 -5.98
C ALA A 13 26.36 -7.24 -6.12
N VAL A 14 25.22 -6.99 -5.44
CA VAL A 14 24.71 -5.65 -5.24
C VAL A 14 25.85 -4.87 -4.59
N PRO A 15 26.43 -3.84 -5.25
CA PRO A 15 27.50 -3.08 -4.64
C PRO A 15 26.93 -2.43 -3.38
N ALA A 16 27.43 -2.88 -2.23
CA ALA A 16 27.15 -2.27 -0.93
C ALA A 16 27.79 -0.89 -0.92
N ALA A 17 27.11 0.10 -1.51
CA ALA A 17 27.52 1.49 -1.45
C ALA A 17 27.54 1.90 0.04
N PRO A 18 28.69 2.33 0.59
CA PRO A 18 28.72 2.88 1.94
C PRO A 18 28.00 4.23 1.91
N MET A 19 26.73 4.25 2.32
CA MET A 19 26.02 5.51 2.54
C MET A 19 26.68 6.25 3.71
N THR A 20 27.38 7.33 3.40
CA THR A 20 27.95 8.25 4.37
C THR A 20 26.81 9.06 4.99
N ILE A 21 26.58 8.87 6.29
CA ILE A 21 25.59 9.64 7.03
C ILE A 21 26.10 11.08 7.12
N ARG A 22 25.52 11.97 6.32
CA ARG A 22 25.94 13.38 6.29
C ARG A 22 25.41 14.09 7.55
N PRO A 23 26.27 14.77 8.32
CA PRO A 23 25.86 15.43 9.58
C PRO A 23 24.73 16.44 9.38
N ARG A 24 24.63 17.04 8.18
CA ARG A 24 23.53 17.94 7.79
C ARG A 24 22.12 17.30 7.82
N ARG A 25 22.00 15.98 7.54
CA ARG A 25 20.69 15.28 7.60
C ARG A 25 20.28 14.97 9.04
N LEU A 26 21.24 14.67 9.92
CA LEU A 26 21.02 14.50 11.36
C LEU A 26 20.64 15.82 12.03
N VAL A 27 21.31 16.91 11.68
CA VAL A 27 20.96 18.25 12.17
C VAL A 27 19.55 18.64 11.72
N LEU A 28 19.19 18.38 10.46
CA LEU A 28 17.84 18.65 9.97
C LEU A 28 16.78 17.80 10.71
N ALA A 29 17.02 16.51 10.92
CA ALA A 29 16.12 15.64 11.68
C ALA A 29 15.98 16.08 13.15
N ALA A 30 17.08 16.47 13.79
CA ALA A 30 17.09 16.96 15.16
C ALA A 30 16.39 18.33 15.29
N VAL A 31 16.56 19.22 14.32
CA VAL A 31 15.88 20.53 14.26
C VAL A 31 14.38 20.34 14.03
N LEU A 32 13.97 19.43 13.14
CA LEU A 32 12.56 19.08 12.94
C LEU A 32 11.93 18.46 14.20
N ALA A 33 12.66 17.59 14.90
CA ALA A 33 12.21 17.02 16.16
C ALA A 33 12.12 18.07 17.29
N ALA A 34 13.08 19.00 17.36
CA ALA A 34 13.08 20.09 18.33
C ALA A 34 11.96 21.11 18.07
N LEU A 35 11.67 21.42 16.80
CA LEU A 35 10.53 22.24 16.39
C LEU A 35 9.19 21.56 16.69
N ALA A 36 9.08 20.24 16.50
CA ALA A 36 7.89 19.47 16.87
C ALA A 36 7.67 19.39 18.40
N ALA A 37 8.75 19.48 19.18
CA ALA A 37 8.72 19.44 20.64
C ALA A 37 8.59 20.81 21.32
N ALA A 38 8.49 21.91 20.55
CA ALA A 38 8.42 23.27 21.08
C ALA A 38 7.28 23.39 22.14
N PRO A 39 7.60 23.82 23.38
CA PRO A 39 6.62 23.89 24.46
C PRO A 39 5.79 25.17 24.37
N GLY A 40 4.47 25.01 24.26
CA GLY A 40 3.48 26.07 24.31
C GLY A 40 2.07 25.46 24.27
N ASP A 41 1.02 26.23 24.57
CA ASP A 41 -0.38 25.75 24.51
C ASP A 41 -0.75 25.23 23.11
N LEU A 42 -0.15 25.83 22.08
CA LEU A 42 -0.22 25.36 20.69
C LEU A 42 0.38 23.95 20.50
N GLY A 43 1.41 23.57 21.26
CA GLY A 43 2.02 22.25 21.21
C GLY A 43 1.13 21.15 21.83
N ALA A 44 0.40 21.47 22.89
CA ALA A 44 -0.60 20.55 23.46
C ALA A 44 -1.78 20.36 22.50
N LEU A 45 -2.28 21.45 21.91
CA LEU A 45 -3.30 21.41 20.86
C LEU A 45 -2.83 20.62 19.63
N THR A 46 -1.61 20.86 19.15
CA THR A 46 -1.06 20.15 17.98
C THR A 46 -0.90 18.66 18.26
N ARG A 47 -0.42 18.27 19.45
CA ARG A 47 -0.34 16.85 19.83
C ARG A 47 -1.70 16.19 19.93
N GLY A 48 -2.69 16.87 20.54
CA GLY A 48 -4.06 16.37 20.61
C GLY A 48 -4.66 16.13 19.22
N LEU A 49 -4.53 17.12 18.32
CA LEU A 49 -5.03 17.00 16.94
C LEU A 49 -4.34 15.89 16.15
N MET A 50 -3.03 15.69 16.34
CA MET A 50 -2.28 14.61 15.70
C MET A 50 -2.69 13.24 16.23
N GLN A 51 -2.92 13.12 17.55
CA GLN A 51 -3.39 11.88 18.17
C GLN A 51 -4.81 11.54 17.72
N ASP A 52 -5.73 12.50 17.72
CA ASP A 52 -7.12 12.29 17.28
C ASP A 52 -7.18 11.89 15.81
N ALA A 53 -6.44 12.58 14.94
CA ALA A 53 -6.38 12.22 13.52
C ALA A 53 -5.82 10.81 13.32
N PHE A 54 -4.75 10.45 14.04
CA PHE A 54 -4.15 9.12 13.94
C PHE A 54 -5.10 8.02 14.44
N VAL A 55 -5.74 8.22 15.59
CA VAL A 55 -6.69 7.23 16.17
C VAL A 55 -7.89 7.08 15.25
N GLN A 56 -8.47 8.17 14.76
CA GLN A 56 -9.62 8.14 13.87
C GLN A 56 -9.32 7.38 12.57
N VAL A 57 -8.22 7.72 11.88
CA VAL A 57 -7.84 7.05 10.63
C VAL A 57 -7.48 5.59 10.90
N SER A 58 -6.69 5.30 11.94
CA SER A 58 -6.26 3.92 12.25
C SER A 58 -7.43 3.03 12.63
N VAL A 59 -8.37 3.51 13.45
CA VAL A 59 -9.57 2.75 13.84
C VAL A 59 -10.47 2.55 12.63
N PHE A 60 -10.66 3.56 11.79
CA PHE A 60 -11.45 3.43 10.57
C PHE A 60 -10.85 2.40 9.60
N VAL A 61 -9.53 2.48 9.34
CA VAL A 61 -8.82 1.50 8.52
C VAL A 61 -8.94 0.10 9.13
N ALA A 62 -8.66 -0.04 10.43
CA ALA A 62 -8.72 -1.32 11.14
C ALA A 62 -10.13 -1.92 11.12
N ALA A 63 -11.16 -1.13 11.37
CA ALA A 63 -12.56 -1.56 11.30
C ALA A 63 -12.93 -2.00 9.89
N THR A 64 -12.54 -1.24 8.87
CA THR A 64 -12.83 -1.58 7.48
C THR A 64 -12.12 -2.88 7.07
N LEU A 65 -10.84 -3.05 7.43
CA LEU A 65 -10.10 -4.29 7.19
C LEU A 65 -10.71 -5.47 7.95
N LEU A 66 -11.11 -5.27 9.21
CA LEU A 66 -11.78 -6.29 10.02
C LEU A 66 -13.10 -6.72 9.39
N ILE A 67 -13.90 -5.78 8.88
CA ILE A 67 -15.16 -6.08 8.19
C ILE A 67 -14.87 -6.88 6.92
N PHE A 68 -13.98 -6.41 6.05
CA PHE A 68 -13.65 -7.13 4.82
C PHE A 68 -13.11 -8.54 5.09
N TYR A 69 -12.14 -8.67 5.99
CA TYR A 69 -11.55 -9.97 6.34
C TYR A 69 -12.55 -10.87 7.08
N GLY A 70 -13.41 -10.28 7.93
CA GLY A 70 -14.50 -10.98 8.59
C GLY A 70 -15.54 -11.50 7.61
N LEU A 71 -15.90 -10.69 6.60
CA LEU A 71 -16.84 -11.05 5.55
C LEU A 71 -16.27 -12.15 4.65
N GLU A 72 -14.99 -12.06 4.25
CA GLU A 72 -14.30 -13.12 3.51
C GLU A 72 -14.28 -14.43 4.29
N ARG A 73 -14.00 -14.37 5.60
CA ARG A 73 -13.97 -15.55 6.47
C ARG A 73 -15.36 -16.17 6.67
N LEU A 74 -16.41 -15.35 6.75
CA LEU A 74 -17.79 -15.79 6.90
C LEU A 74 -18.36 -16.36 5.59
N PHE A 75 -18.14 -15.69 4.46
CA PHE A 75 -18.65 -16.09 3.15
C PHE A 75 -17.78 -17.14 2.44
N ARG A 76 -16.59 -17.46 2.95
CA ARG A 76 -15.59 -18.36 2.29
C ARG A 76 -15.31 -17.95 0.84
N PHE A 77 -15.51 -16.67 0.51
CA PHE A 77 -15.29 -16.11 -0.81
C PHE A 77 -13.92 -15.44 -0.85
N ASP A 78 -12.96 -16.06 -1.52
CA ASP A 78 -11.73 -15.38 -1.92
C ASP A 78 -12.08 -14.39 -3.05
N LEU A 79 -12.28 -13.12 -2.71
CA LEU A 79 -12.49 -12.06 -3.72
C LEU A 79 -11.34 -12.07 -4.76
N GLY A 80 -10.12 -12.36 -4.32
CA GLY A 80 -8.96 -12.54 -5.19
C GLY A 80 -9.04 -13.75 -6.15
N LEU A 81 -9.70 -14.86 -5.78
CA LEU A 81 -9.89 -16.02 -6.65
C LEU A 81 -11.08 -15.82 -7.61
N ALA A 82 -12.17 -15.18 -7.15
CA ALA A 82 -13.29 -14.81 -8.00
C ALA A 82 -12.86 -13.81 -9.09
N MET A 83 -11.94 -12.89 -8.77
CA MET A 83 -11.30 -11.99 -9.73
C MET A 83 -10.42 -12.75 -10.73
N GLY A 84 -9.76 -13.85 -10.33
CA GLY A 84 -8.88 -14.65 -11.19
C GLY A 84 -9.51 -15.20 -12.48
N ASN A 85 -10.83 -15.46 -12.48
CA ASN A 85 -11.48 -16.24 -13.53
C ASN A 85 -11.78 -15.45 -14.83
N ALA A 86 -11.64 -14.12 -14.83
CA ALA A 86 -11.79 -13.30 -16.04
C ALA A 86 -10.94 -12.02 -15.96
N ARG A 87 -9.79 -11.97 -16.66
CA ARG A 87 -8.89 -10.80 -16.70
C ARG A 87 -9.61 -9.48 -16.98
N ALA A 88 -10.59 -9.48 -17.89
CA ALA A 88 -11.36 -8.28 -18.22
C ALA A 88 -12.33 -7.83 -17.10
N MET A 89 -12.84 -8.77 -16.28
CA MET A 89 -13.73 -8.45 -15.14
C MET A 89 -12.95 -8.03 -13.89
N GLN A 90 -11.64 -8.27 -13.82
CA GLN A 90 -10.80 -7.84 -12.69
C GLN A 90 -10.81 -6.32 -12.54
N VAL A 91 -10.66 -5.59 -13.65
CA VAL A 91 -10.57 -4.13 -13.68
C VAL A 91 -11.82 -3.42 -13.12
N PRO A 92 -13.05 -3.72 -13.57
CA PRO A 92 -14.25 -3.05 -13.04
C PRO A 92 -14.53 -3.41 -11.58
N ILE A 93 -14.28 -4.65 -11.16
CA ILE A 93 -14.43 -5.06 -9.75
C ILE A 93 -13.40 -4.33 -8.88
N ALA A 94 -12.15 -4.24 -9.34
CA ALA A 94 -11.09 -3.54 -8.63
C ALA A 94 -11.36 -2.02 -8.55
N ALA A 95 -11.84 -1.41 -9.63
CA ALA A 95 -12.26 -0.02 -9.62
C ALA A 95 -13.44 0.22 -8.67
N PHE A 96 -14.37 -0.74 -8.54
CA PHE A 96 -15.52 -0.61 -7.66
C PHE A 96 -15.09 -0.67 -6.20
N LEU A 97 -14.19 -1.62 -5.87
CA LEU A 97 -13.54 -1.66 -4.57
C LEU A 97 -12.76 -0.37 -4.28
N GLY A 98 -12.13 0.25 -5.28
CA GLY A 98 -11.42 1.53 -5.14
C GLY A 98 -12.35 2.73 -4.94
N ALA A 99 -13.53 2.71 -5.57
CA ALA A 99 -14.55 3.74 -5.47
C ALA A 99 -15.36 3.66 -4.16
N THR A 100 -15.30 2.54 -3.45
CA THR A 100 -15.86 2.43 -2.09
C THR A 100 -15.23 3.51 -1.21
N PRO A 101 -16.03 4.37 -0.54
CA PRO A 101 -15.49 5.45 0.26
C PRO A 101 -14.65 4.91 1.42
N GLY A 102 -13.49 5.54 1.63
CA GLY A 102 -12.43 5.06 2.53
C GLY A 102 -11.24 4.45 1.80
N CYS A 103 -10.23 3.99 2.54
CA CYS A 103 -9.02 3.37 1.98
C CYS A 103 -9.06 1.83 1.92
N GLY A 104 -10.06 1.20 2.55
CA GLY A 104 -10.09 -0.26 2.75
C GLY A 104 -10.10 -1.07 1.47
N GLY A 105 -10.93 -0.70 0.49
CA GLY A 105 -11.01 -1.44 -0.78
C GLY A 105 -9.74 -1.37 -1.61
N ALA A 106 -9.01 -0.24 -1.55
CA ALA A 106 -7.70 -0.11 -2.19
C ALA A 106 -6.65 -1.03 -1.55
N VAL A 107 -6.64 -1.13 -0.21
CA VAL A 107 -5.72 -2.02 0.52
C VAL A 107 -5.97 -3.48 0.15
N VAL A 108 -7.24 -3.91 0.05
CA VAL A 108 -7.59 -5.29 -0.34
C VAL A 108 -7.05 -5.62 -1.74
N VAL A 109 -7.24 -4.72 -2.72
CA VAL A 109 -6.74 -4.94 -4.09
C VAL A 109 -5.21 -5.00 -4.13
N VAL A 110 -4.52 -4.14 -3.38
CA VAL A 110 -3.05 -4.15 -3.31
C VAL A 110 -2.55 -5.42 -2.63
N ALA A 111 -3.20 -5.89 -1.57
CA ALA A 111 -2.86 -7.17 -0.92
C ALA A 111 -3.10 -8.37 -1.86
N ALA A 112 -4.18 -8.33 -2.65
CA ALA A 112 -4.48 -9.32 -3.68
C ALA A 112 -3.46 -9.30 -4.84
N TYR A 113 -2.90 -8.13 -5.18
CA TYR A 113 -1.79 -8.02 -6.13
C TYR A 113 -0.47 -8.54 -5.56
N ALA A 114 -0.17 -8.24 -4.30
CA ALA A 114 1.04 -8.73 -3.62
C ALA A 114 1.07 -10.26 -3.51
N SER A 115 -0.09 -10.90 -3.37
CA SER A 115 -0.25 -12.35 -3.40
C SER A 115 -0.32 -12.95 -4.82
N GLY A 116 -0.15 -12.13 -5.87
CA GLY A 116 -0.14 -12.56 -7.27
C GLY A 116 -1.52 -12.92 -7.85
N LYS A 117 -2.62 -12.65 -7.14
CA LYS A 117 -3.98 -13.00 -7.59
C LYS A 117 -4.52 -11.99 -8.63
N VAL A 118 -4.19 -10.70 -8.50
CA VAL A 118 -4.75 -9.60 -9.31
C VAL A 118 -3.74 -9.04 -10.33
N SER A 119 -4.20 -8.47 -11.46
CA SER A 119 -3.31 -7.90 -12.49
C SER A 119 -2.84 -6.49 -12.14
N PHE A 120 -1.77 -6.04 -12.79
CA PHE A 120 -1.27 -4.67 -12.62
C PHE A 120 -2.31 -3.62 -13.07
N GLY A 121 -3.04 -3.89 -14.15
CA GLY A 121 -4.09 -2.99 -14.64
C GLY A 121 -5.22 -2.78 -13.62
N ALA A 122 -5.59 -3.84 -12.88
CA ALA A 122 -6.58 -3.73 -11.80
C ALA A 122 -6.10 -2.87 -10.63
N VAL A 123 -4.83 -2.93 -10.24
CA VAL A 123 -4.26 -2.03 -9.22
C VAL A 123 -4.32 -0.57 -9.68
N VAL A 124 -3.93 -0.31 -10.93
CA VAL A 124 -3.99 1.05 -11.47
C VAL A 124 -5.43 1.56 -11.56
N ALA A 125 -6.38 0.70 -11.94
CA ALA A 125 -7.80 1.04 -11.96
C ALA A 125 -8.30 1.47 -10.58
N THR A 126 -8.00 0.69 -9.54
CA THR A 126 -8.37 0.98 -8.16
C THR A 126 -7.75 2.28 -7.66
N LEU A 127 -6.45 2.49 -7.90
CA LEU A 127 -5.75 3.70 -7.47
C LEU A 127 -6.20 4.96 -8.24
N THR A 128 -6.71 4.79 -9.47
CA THR A 128 -7.27 5.91 -10.25
C THR A 128 -8.71 6.22 -9.83
N ALA A 129 -9.49 5.20 -9.48
CA ALA A 129 -10.90 5.34 -9.10
C ALA A 129 -11.11 5.71 -7.62
N THR A 130 -10.04 5.84 -6.82
CA THR A 130 -10.16 6.08 -5.38
C THR A 130 -10.08 7.57 -5.02
N MET A 131 -11.02 7.98 -4.17
CA MET A 131 -11.06 9.33 -3.56
C MET A 131 -10.74 9.27 -2.05
N GLY A 132 -10.60 8.07 -1.47
CA GLY A 132 -10.30 7.87 -0.05
C GLY A 132 -11.38 8.45 0.88
N ASP A 133 -10.95 8.99 2.01
CA ASP A 133 -11.85 9.55 3.04
C ASP A 133 -12.48 10.89 2.60
N ALA A 134 -11.90 11.56 1.59
CA ALA A 134 -12.46 12.77 1.02
C ALA A 134 -13.82 12.53 0.35
N ALA A 135 -14.11 11.28 -0.06
CA ALA A 135 -15.42 10.90 -0.59
C ALA A 135 -16.55 11.15 0.42
N PHE A 136 -16.34 10.87 1.71
CA PHE A 136 -17.34 11.10 2.75
C PHE A 136 -17.64 12.59 2.93
N LEU A 137 -16.59 13.41 2.99
CA LEU A 137 -16.73 14.87 3.10
C LEU A 137 -17.42 15.46 1.86
N LEU A 138 -17.11 14.95 0.66
CA LEU A 138 -17.72 15.40 -0.58
C LEU A 138 -19.22 15.07 -0.61
N ILE A 139 -19.61 13.85 -0.23
CA ILE A 139 -21.02 13.42 -0.12
C ILE A 139 -21.76 14.27 0.91
N ALA A 140 -21.12 14.59 2.05
CA ALA A 140 -21.72 15.38 3.12
C ALA A 140 -21.89 16.87 2.77
N THR A 141 -20.94 17.45 2.03
CA THR A 141 -20.93 18.89 1.73
C THR A 141 -21.65 19.26 0.43
N ARG A 142 -21.45 18.47 -0.63
CA ARG A 142 -22.03 18.68 -1.97
C ARG A 142 -22.35 17.35 -2.65
N PRO A 143 -23.52 16.76 -2.36
CA PRO A 143 -23.92 15.46 -2.93
C PRO A 143 -24.16 15.55 -4.45
N ASP A 144 -24.52 16.72 -4.95
CA ASP A 144 -24.63 17.07 -6.37
C ASP A 144 -23.29 16.91 -7.11
N ALA A 145 -22.20 17.41 -6.53
CA ALA A 145 -20.87 17.20 -7.07
C ALA A 145 -20.41 15.73 -6.93
N ALA A 146 -20.73 15.08 -5.80
CA ALA A 146 -20.39 13.68 -5.57
C ALA A 146 -21.02 12.74 -6.60
N LEU A 147 -22.27 13.00 -7.00
CA LEU A 147 -22.99 12.21 -8.00
C LEU A 147 -22.32 12.26 -9.38
N VAL A 148 -21.55 13.31 -9.70
CA VAL A 148 -20.83 13.41 -10.97
C VAL A 148 -19.40 12.87 -10.83
N LEU A 149 -18.70 13.23 -9.76
CA LEU A 149 -17.28 12.87 -9.58
C LEU A 149 -17.05 11.38 -9.29
N LEU A 150 -17.90 10.74 -8.48
CA LEU A 150 -17.78 9.31 -8.15
C LEU A 150 -17.90 8.40 -9.39
N PRO A 151 -18.92 8.54 -10.26
CA PRO A 151 -18.97 7.74 -11.48
C PRO A 151 -17.92 8.18 -12.50
N ALA A 152 -17.56 9.47 -12.58
CA ALA A 152 -16.53 9.92 -13.51
C ALA A 152 -15.16 9.31 -13.20
N GLN A 153 -14.71 9.32 -11.94
CA GLN A 153 -13.43 8.69 -11.56
C GLN A 153 -13.48 7.17 -11.71
N PHE A 154 -14.63 6.54 -11.44
CA PHE A 154 -14.82 5.11 -11.65
C PHE A 154 -14.69 4.76 -13.13
N ALA A 155 -15.34 5.53 -14.02
CA ALA A 155 -15.22 5.35 -15.46
C ALA A 155 -13.78 5.56 -15.95
N VAL A 156 -13.13 6.66 -15.52
CA VAL A 156 -11.73 6.94 -15.88
C VAL A 156 -10.80 5.83 -15.38
N GLY A 157 -10.99 5.34 -14.15
CA GLY A 157 -10.21 4.25 -13.58
C GLY A 157 -10.39 2.93 -14.32
N ILE A 158 -11.61 2.60 -14.75
CA ILE A 158 -11.86 1.42 -15.60
C ILE A 158 -11.16 1.58 -16.95
N LEU A 159 -11.29 2.74 -17.59
CA LEU A 159 -10.68 3.00 -18.89
C LEU A 159 -9.15 2.89 -18.82
N THR A 160 -8.52 3.52 -17.82
CA THR A 160 -7.06 3.44 -17.65
C THR A 160 -6.62 2.03 -17.27
N GLY A 161 -7.35 1.35 -16.40
CA GLY A 161 -7.06 -0.03 -16.02
C GLY A 161 -7.14 -1.00 -17.20
N TRP A 162 -8.17 -0.87 -18.05
CA TRP A 162 -8.36 -1.71 -19.22
C TRP A 162 -7.33 -1.41 -20.31
N LEU A 163 -7.00 -0.12 -20.50
CA LEU A 163 -5.90 0.31 -21.36
C LEU A 163 -4.59 -0.34 -20.92
N ILE A 164 -4.26 -0.28 -19.63
CA ILE A 164 -3.02 -0.85 -19.10
C ILE A 164 -3.03 -2.37 -19.20
N ASP A 165 -4.11 -3.06 -18.85
CA ASP A 165 -4.20 -4.52 -18.95
C ASP A 165 -4.09 -5.01 -20.42
N ARG A 166 -4.54 -4.19 -21.38
CA ARG A 166 -4.43 -4.44 -22.82
C ARG A 166 -3.01 -4.26 -23.36
N PHE A 167 -2.35 -3.16 -22.97
CA PHE A 167 -1.02 -2.79 -23.46
C PHE A 167 0.10 -3.54 -22.73
N VAL A 168 -0.03 -3.69 -21.42
CA VAL A 168 0.95 -4.34 -20.55
C VAL A 168 0.57 -5.81 -20.39
N ARG A 169 1.03 -6.63 -21.33
CA ARG A 169 0.90 -8.10 -21.26
C ARG A 169 1.95 -8.76 -20.37
N THR A 170 2.95 -8.00 -19.94
CA THR A 170 4.01 -8.46 -19.05
C THR A 170 3.46 -8.68 -17.65
N ASP A 171 3.61 -9.90 -17.14
CA ASP A 171 3.07 -10.28 -15.85
C ASP A 171 4.01 -9.78 -14.74
N TYR A 172 3.69 -8.63 -14.16
CA TYR A 172 4.41 -8.06 -13.00
C TYR A 172 3.98 -8.67 -11.66
N ARG A 173 3.06 -9.64 -11.69
CA ARG A 173 2.66 -10.40 -10.51
C ARG A 173 3.91 -10.97 -9.84
N PRO A 174 4.08 -10.79 -8.52
CA PRO A 174 5.07 -11.54 -7.76
C PRO A 174 4.77 -13.02 -7.95
N ARG A 175 5.47 -13.68 -8.87
CA ARG A 175 5.47 -15.13 -8.93
C ARG A 175 6.23 -15.54 -7.70
N GLY A 176 5.54 -16.19 -6.76
CA GLY A 176 6.17 -17.03 -5.75
C GLY A 176 6.89 -18.18 -6.46
N GLY A 177 7.94 -17.86 -7.23
CA GLY A 177 9.04 -18.77 -7.40
C GLY A 177 9.50 -19.08 -6.00
N SER A 178 9.67 -20.38 -5.73
CA SER A 178 10.05 -20.99 -4.47
C SER A 178 10.62 -20.02 -3.44
N CYS A 179 10.20 -20.17 -2.18
CA CYS A 179 10.98 -19.75 -1.02
C CYS A 179 12.36 -20.44 -1.02
N ASP A 180 13.15 -20.20 -2.05
CA ASP A 180 14.53 -20.59 -2.16
C ASP A 180 15.28 -19.38 -1.62
N ILE A 181 15.41 -19.43 -0.29
CA ILE A 181 16.44 -18.76 0.47
C ILE A 181 16.45 -17.25 0.18
N VAL A 182 15.57 -16.50 0.87
CA VAL A 182 16.02 -15.18 1.35
C VAL A 182 17.34 -15.47 2.08
N PRO A 183 18.50 -15.01 1.58
CA PRO A 183 19.76 -15.27 2.28
C PRO A 183 19.55 -14.74 3.69
N ALA A 184 19.73 -15.62 4.69
CA ALA A 184 19.61 -15.25 6.08
C ALA A 184 20.37 -13.94 6.26
N ILE A 185 19.64 -12.86 6.57
CA ILE A 185 20.21 -11.54 6.77
C ILE A 185 21.30 -11.76 7.81
N GLY A 186 22.56 -11.66 7.35
CA GLY A 186 23.71 -11.88 8.20
C GLY A 186 23.67 -10.93 9.40
N ARG A 187 24.59 -11.11 10.36
CA ARG A 187 24.71 -10.29 11.57
C ARG A 187 24.35 -8.82 11.30
N LEU A 188 23.30 -8.34 11.98
CA LEU A 188 22.91 -6.92 11.96
C LEU A 188 24.16 -6.08 12.18
N ARG A 189 24.47 -5.21 11.21
CA ARG A 189 25.61 -4.30 11.37
C ARG A 189 25.27 -3.35 12.52
N ALA A 190 26.28 -2.91 13.27
CA ALA A 190 26.08 -1.93 14.35
C ALA A 190 25.32 -0.67 13.88
N ARG A 191 25.40 -0.36 12.58
CA ARG A 191 24.64 0.72 11.93
C ARG A 191 23.13 0.43 11.81
N ASP A 192 22.73 -0.80 11.53
CA ASP A 192 21.31 -1.18 11.48
C ASP A 192 20.72 -1.16 12.89
N LEU A 193 21.51 -1.56 13.90
CA LEU A 193 21.13 -1.43 15.31
C LEU A 193 20.99 0.05 15.74
N ALA A 194 21.88 0.93 15.27
CA ALA A 194 21.77 2.37 15.51
C ALA A 194 20.55 3.01 14.82
N TYR A 195 20.12 2.48 13.66
CA TYR A 195 18.87 2.89 13.00
C TYR A 195 17.61 2.32 13.66
N LEU A 196 17.70 1.17 14.33
CA LEU A 196 16.64 0.61 15.17
C LEU A 196 16.51 1.33 16.52
N ALA A 197 17.61 1.85 17.07
CA ALA A 197 17.61 2.55 18.35
C ALA A 197 16.57 3.69 18.49
N PRO A 198 16.30 4.55 17.47
CA PRO A 198 15.22 5.55 17.55
C PRO A 198 13.80 4.98 17.35
N VAL A 199 13.67 3.73 16.86
CA VAL A 199 12.38 3.02 16.73
C VAL A 199 12.00 2.31 18.04
N VAL A 200 13.00 1.86 18.81
CA VAL A 200 12.83 1.22 20.13
C VAL A 200 12.01 2.06 21.15
N PRO A 201 12.19 3.38 21.32
CA PRO A 201 11.41 4.14 22.30
C PRO A 201 9.91 4.26 21.97
N GLY A 202 9.45 3.80 20.81
CA GLY A 202 8.02 3.69 20.47
C GLY A 202 7.42 2.30 20.67
N LEU A 203 8.20 1.33 21.15
CA LEU A 203 7.80 -0.08 21.30
C LEU A 203 7.72 -0.53 22.78
N VAL A 204 7.81 0.41 23.73
CA VAL A 204 7.73 0.15 25.18
C VAL A 204 6.61 0.98 25.80
#